data_AF-A0A9P3K1W0-F1
#
_entry.id   AF-A0A9P3K1W0-F1
#
_cell.length_a   1.000
_cell.length_b   1.000
_cell.length_c   1.000
_cell.angle_alpha   90.00
_cell.angle_beta   90.00
_cell.angle_gamma   90.00
#
_symmetry.space_group_name_H-M   'P 1'
#
loop_
_entity.id
_entity.type
_entity.pdbx_description
1 polymer ?
#
loop_
_entity_poly.entity_id
_entity_poly.type
_entity_poly.pdbx_seq_one_letter_code
_entity_poly.pdbx_strand_id
1 'polypeptide(L)'
;ATTTVMERSEGRSRCAYDSRLGFRAIGVGYNLDDKSDERMREIATILADYEKLYRGEACLNDLQINTLLALDARRYLLRAGESVKTLDNFCCNVQAVFADVAFTHAKTRLGAQFDQTIQKASSFQWREAAEELRQSKWCRKNEAACKVDAQQLEEGCASVGDSAVLAFLDSLRGLMAA
;
A
#
# COMPACT_ATOMS: atom_id res chain seq x y z
N ALA A 1 -5.67 3.86 -6.98
CA ALA A 1 -5.43 2.44 -7.30
C ALA A 1 -4.82 1.71 -6.10
N THR A 2 -3.63 2.09 -5.63
CA THR A 2 -2.96 1.47 -4.46
C THR A 2 -3.76 1.57 -3.17
N THR A 3 -4.31 2.74 -2.88
CA THR A 3 -5.11 3.01 -1.66
C THR A 3 -6.39 2.17 -1.58
N THR A 4 -7.03 1.93 -2.73
CA THR A 4 -8.23 1.10 -2.85
C THR A 4 -7.97 -0.40 -2.68
N VAL A 5 -6.75 -0.88 -2.91
CA VAL A 5 -6.39 -2.29 -2.66
C VAL A 5 -6.14 -2.50 -1.17
N MET A 6 -5.35 -1.62 -0.54
CA MET A 6 -5.08 -1.64 0.90
C MET A 6 -6.36 -1.51 1.76
N GLU A 7 -7.28 -0.64 1.37
CA GLU A 7 -8.58 -0.51 2.05
C GLU A 7 -9.42 -1.78 1.99
N ARG A 8 -9.33 -2.55 0.90
CA ARG A 8 -10.07 -3.80 0.75
C ARG A 8 -9.44 -4.95 1.53
N SER A 9 -8.11 -4.96 1.70
CA SER A 9 -7.40 -6.01 2.42
C SER A 9 -7.47 -5.83 3.95
N GLU A 10 -7.33 -4.60 4.45
CA GLU A 10 -7.28 -4.32 5.89
C GLU A 10 -8.62 -3.86 6.49
N GLY A 11 -9.47 -3.25 5.67
CA GLY A 11 -10.64 -2.52 6.16
C GLY A 11 -10.28 -1.15 6.74
N ARG A 12 -11.31 -0.36 7.06
CA ARG A 12 -11.19 1.04 7.51
C ARG A 12 -11.73 1.20 8.92
N SER A 13 -10.93 1.76 9.83
CA SER A 13 -11.31 2.10 11.20
C SER A 13 -10.96 3.55 11.55
N ARG A 14 -11.94 4.30 12.04
CA ARG A 14 -11.70 5.67 12.52
C ARG A 14 -10.92 5.72 13.83
N CYS A 15 -11.14 4.75 14.72
CA CYS A 15 -10.51 4.69 16.02
C CYS A 15 -9.43 3.62 16.06
N ALA A 16 -8.47 3.75 16.98
CA ALA A 16 -7.43 2.74 17.12
C ALA A 16 -8.02 1.40 17.58
N TYR A 17 -7.45 0.31 17.07
CA TYR A 17 -7.87 -1.07 17.34
C TYR A 17 -6.64 -1.97 17.45
N ASP A 18 -6.81 -3.13 18.09
CA ASP A 18 -5.75 -4.13 18.15
C ASP A 18 -5.83 -5.02 16.91
N SER A 19 -4.78 -5.02 16.09
CA SER A 19 -4.73 -5.82 14.88
C SER A 19 -4.61 -7.30 15.22
N ARG A 20 -5.04 -8.18 14.30
CA ARG A 20 -4.88 -9.63 14.44
C ARG A 20 -3.42 -10.08 14.53
N LEU A 21 -2.49 -9.20 14.14
CA LEU A 21 -1.04 -9.42 14.20
C LEU A 21 -0.43 -8.91 15.51
N GLY A 22 -1.26 -8.44 16.46
CA GLY A 22 -0.85 -8.09 17.82
C GLY A 22 -0.25 -6.69 17.97
N PHE A 23 -0.47 -5.79 17.03
CA PHE A 23 -0.03 -4.39 17.10
C PHE A 23 -1.21 -3.43 17.13
N ARG A 24 -1.00 -2.22 17.67
CA ARG A 24 -1.99 -1.15 17.67
C ARG A 24 -2.10 -0.55 16.26
N ALA A 25 -3.32 -0.50 15.71
CA ALA A 25 -3.58 -0.04 14.36
C ALA A 25 -4.65 1.06 14.32
N ILE A 26 -4.66 1.89 13.27
CA ILE A 26 -5.73 2.87 13.01
C ILE A 26 -5.89 3.11 11.51
N GLY A 27 -6.99 3.72 11.08
CA GLY A 27 -7.22 4.02 9.67
C GLY A 27 -7.33 2.73 8.87
N VAL A 28 -6.41 2.54 7.92
CA VAL A 28 -6.36 1.38 7.04
C VAL A 28 -5.09 0.62 7.35
N GLY A 29 -5.14 -0.24 8.38
CA GLY A 29 -4.00 -1.06 8.81
C GLY A 29 -2.75 -0.29 9.24
N TYR A 30 -2.82 1.03 9.47
CA TYR A 30 -1.66 1.83 9.82
C TYR A 30 -1.16 1.43 11.21
N ASN A 31 0.01 0.79 11.25
CA ASN A 31 0.61 0.26 12.45
C ASN A 31 1.21 1.38 13.30
N LEU A 32 0.54 1.73 14.41
CA LEU A 32 0.99 2.75 15.34
C LEU A 32 2.26 2.33 16.11
N ASP A 33 2.53 1.04 16.24
CA ASP A 33 3.69 0.51 16.97
C ASP A 33 4.99 0.53 16.13
N ASP A 34 4.90 0.69 14.80
CA ASP A 34 6.07 0.65 13.90
C ASP A 34 6.90 1.93 14.00
N LYS A 35 8.06 1.91 14.66
CA LYS A 35 8.94 3.07 14.82
C LYS A 35 8.19 4.32 15.31
N SER A 36 7.78 4.31 16.57
CA SER A 36 6.94 5.33 17.22
C SER A 36 7.31 6.78 16.85
N ASP A 37 8.59 7.14 16.79
CA ASP A 37 9.03 8.50 16.47
C ASP A 37 8.66 8.93 15.04
N GLU A 38 8.73 8.00 14.07
CA GLU A 38 8.26 8.24 12.70
C GLU A 38 6.73 8.38 12.69
N ARG A 39 6.02 7.52 13.44
CA ARG A 39 4.55 7.54 13.53
C ARG A 39 4.02 8.85 14.10
N MET A 40 4.66 9.35 15.15
CA MET A 40 4.32 10.63 15.76
C MET A 40 4.41 11.77 14.75
N ARG A 41 5.47 11.82 13.92
CA ARG A 41 5.63 12.86 12.89
C ARG A 41 4.59 12.78 11.78
N GLU A 42 4.30 11.57 11.31
CA GLU A 42 3.28 11.36 10.27
C GLU A 42 1.87 11.70 10.78
N ILE A 43 1.53 11.32 12.01
CA ILE A 43 0.26 11.66 12.65
C ILE A 43 0.14 13.18 12.90
N ALA A 44 1.23 13.85 13.29
CA ALA A 44 1.24 15.31 13.42
C ALA A 44 0.97 16.01 12.07
N THR A 45 1.41 15.43 10.95
CA THR A 45 1.20 15.98 9.60
C THR A 45 -0.27 16.02 9.20
N ILE A 46 -1.10 15.11 9.74
CA ILE A 46 -2.55 15.10 9.53
C ILE A 46 -3.32 15.86 10.64
N LEU A 47 -2.62 16.71 11.40
CA LEU A 47 -3.16 17.52 12.49
C LEU A 47 -3.88 16.68 13.55
N ALA A 48 -3.34 15.49 13.86
CA ALA A 48 -3.84 14.62 14.91
C ALA A 48 -2.77 14.40 16.01
N ASP A 49 -3.24 13.92 17.16
CA ASP A 49 -2.41 13.67 18.34
C ASP A 49 -2.16 12.16 18.47
N TYR A 50 -0.91 11.74 18.24
CA TYR A 50 -0.52 10.32 18.27
C TYR A 50 -0.90 9.64 19.57
N GLU A 51 -0.63 10.28 20.71
CA GLU A 51 -0.83 9.71 22.03
C GLU A 51 -2.32 9.49 22.32
N LYS A 52 -3.16 10.47 21.96
CA LYS A 52 -4.62 10.34 22.10
C LYS A 52 -5.20 9.26 21.19
N LEU A 53 -4.72 9.16 19.95
CA LEU A 53 -5.14 8.10 19.04
C LEU A 53 -4.72 6.73 19.56
N TYR A 54 -3.47 6.59 20.00
CA TYR A 54 -2.91 5.34 20.51
C TYR A 54 -3.73 4.80 21.69
N ARG A 55 -4.02 5.67 22.68
CA ARG A 55 -4.86 5.34 23.85
C ARG A 55 -6.35 5.19 23.54
N GLY A 56 -6.79 5.53 22.34
CA GLY A 56 -8.21 5.49 21.95
C GLY A 56 -9.05 6.63 22.52
N GLU A 57 -8.42 7.72 22.96
CA GLU A 57 -9.07 8.94 23.45
C GLU A 57 -9.56 9.85 22.31
N ALA A 58 -9.09 9.60 21.09
CA ALA A 58 -9.50 10.30 19.87
C ALA A 58 -9.61 9.33 18.69
N CYS A 59 -10.34 9.75 17.66
CA CYS A 59 -10.49 9.02 16.40
C CYS A 59 -10.21 9.96 15.23
N LEU A 60 -9.74 9.40 14.12
CA LEU A 60 -9.51 10.12 12.87
C LEU A 60 -10.83 10.40 12.15
N ASN A 61 -10.88 11.52 11.45
CA ASN A 61 -11.90 11.77 10.43
C ASN A 61 -11.50 11.20 9.06
N ASP A 62 -12.40 11.27 8.08
CA ASP A 62 -12.15 10.62 6.80
C ASP A 62 -11.02 11.26 5.98
N LEU A 63 -10.85 12.58 6.06
CA LEU A 63 -9.76 13.29 5.42
C LEU A 63 -8.41 12.87 6.00
N GLN A 64 -8.34 12.75 7.32
CA GLN A 64 -7.14 12.30 8.04
C GLN A 64 -6.77 10.87 7.67
N ILE A 65 -7.75 9.95 7.61
CA ILE A 65 -7.52 8.57 7.18
C ILE A 65 -7.02 8.52 5.74
N ASN A 66 -7.64 9.27 4.82
CA ASN A 66 -7.24 9.28 3.42
C ASN A 66 -5.82 9.83 3.25
N THR A 67 -5.47 10.87 4.01
CA THR A 67 -4.13 11.47 3.99
C THR A 67 -3.10 10.50 4.57
N LEU A 68 -3.43 9.84 5.69
CA LEU A 68 -2.57 8.85 6.32
C LEU A 68 -2.33 7.64 5.40
N LEU A 69 -3.38 7.16 4.74
CA LEU A 69 -3.30 6.09 3.76
C LEU A 69 -2.43 6.49 2.56
N ALA A 70 -2.50 7.73 2.08
CA ALA A 70 -1.63 8.20 1.02
C ALA A 70 -0.15 8.26 1.44
N LEU A 71 0.14 8.71 2.67
CA LEU A 71 1.49 8.68 3.25
C LEU A 71 2.00 7.24 3.38
N ASP A 72 1.14 6.34 3.84
CA ASP A 72 1.48 4.93 4.03
C ASP A 72 1.74 4.22 2.68
N ALA A 73 0.87 4.43 1.70
CA ALA A 73 1.05 3.91 0.34
C ALA A 73 2.37 4.39 -0.28
N ARG A 74 2.73 5.67 -0.09
CA ARG A 74 4.03 6.20 -0.53
C ARG A 74 5.20 5.49 0.16
N ARG A 75 5.11 5.23 1.47
CA ARG A 75 6.16 4.50 2.19
C ARG A 75 6.32 3.08 1.64
N TYR A 76 5.23 2.38 1.37
CA TYR A 76 5.31 1.02 0.83
C TYR A 76 5.80 0.98 -0.62
N LEU A 77 5.50 1.99 -1.43
CA LEU A 77 6.14 2.17 -2.74
C LEU A 77 7.66 2.34 -2.62
N LEU A 78 8.12 3.19 -1.70
CA LEU A 78 9.57 3.37 -1.45
C LEU A 78 10.23 2.07 -1.00
N ARG A 79 9.60 1.35 -0.05
CA ARG A 79 10.08 0.04 0.42
C ARG A 79 10.11 -1.00 -0.72
N ALA A 80 9.11 -1.00 -1.60
CA ALA A 80 9.10 -1.86 -2.78
C ALA A 80 10.24 -1.52 -3.73
N GLY A 81 10.53 -0.24 -3.95
CA GLY A 81 11.65 0.24 -4.78
C GLY A 81 13.04 -0.13 -4.25
N GLU A 82 13.17 -0.41 -2.94
CA GLU A 82 14.41 -0.97 -2.40
C GLU A 82 14.75 -2.35 -3.01
N SER A 83 13.72 -3.14 -3.36
CA SER A 83 13.85 -4.47 -3.96
C SER A 83 13.67 -4.48 -5.47
N VAL A 84 12.70 -3.73 -5.99
CA VAL A 84 12.34 -3.68 -7.41
C VAL A 84 13.00 -2.46 -8.03
N LYS A 85 14.26 -2.59 -8.49
CA LYS A 85 15.03 -1.44 -8.99
C LYS A 85 14.42 -0.77 -10.23
N THR A 86 13.55 -1.47 -10.96
CA THR A 86 12.84 -0.94 -12.14
C THR A 86 11.44 -0.42 -11.82
N LEU A 87 11.07 -0.28 -10.53
CA LEU A 87 9.70 0.06 -10.13
C LEU A 87 9.21 1.37 -10.76
N ASP A 88 10.08 2.37 -10.87
CA ASP A 88 9.76 3.67 -11.48
C ASP A 88 9.43 3.59 -12.97
N ASN A 89 9.84 2.51 -13.66
CA ASN A 89 9.53 2.26 -15.06
C ASN A 89 8.18 1.56 -15.25
N PHE A 90 7.56 1.09 -14.18
CA PHE A 90 6.27 0.42 -14.24
C PHE A 90 5.13 1.44 -14.19
N CYS A 91 4.01 1.11 -14.82
CA CYS A 91 2.75 1.84 -14.70
C CYS A 91 2.19 1.76 -13.27
N CYS A 92 1.31 2.70 -12.92
CA CYS A 92 0.75 2.81 -11.56
C CYS A 92 0.07 1.53 -11.06
N ASN A 93 -0.57 0.75 -11.93
CA ASN A 93 -1.23 -0.51 -11.54
C ASN A 93 -0.20 -1.54 -11.07
N VAL A 94 0.89 -1.72 -11.82
CA VAL A 94 1.96 -2.64 -11.44
C VAL A 94 2.71 -2.13 -10.21
N GLN A 95 2.94 -0.82 -10.10
CA GLN A 95 3.51 -0.24 -8.87
C GLN A 95 2.63 -0.50 -7.64
N ALA A 96 1.31 -0.43 -7.80
CA ALA A 96 0.35 -0.68 -6.73
C ALA A 96 0.44 -2.12 -6.21
N VAL A 97 0.59 -3.11 -7.09
CA VAL A 97 0.78 -4.52 -6.71
C VAL A 97 1.99 -4.69 -5.80
N PHE A 98 3.16 -4.17 -6.19
CA PHE A 98 4.36 -4.32 -5.36
C PHE A 98 4.26 -3.58 -4.02
N ALA A 99 3.55 -2.45 -3.98
CA ALA A 99 3.27 -1.76 -2.73
C ALA A 99 2.32 -2.56 -1.82
N ASP A 100 1.27 -3.18 -2.37
CA ASP A 100 0.32 -3.99 -1.58
C ASP A 100 0.95 -5.28 -1.04
N VAL A 101 1.76 -5.96 -1.86
CA VAL A 101 2.54 -7.10 -1.41
C VAL A 101 3.51 -6.69 -0.29
N ALA A 102 4.18 -5.54 -0.42
CA ALA A 102 5.06 -5.02 0.62
C ALA A 102 4.30 -4.62 1.90
N PHE A 103 3.10 -4.06 1.75
CA PHE A 103 2.18 -3.70 2.84
C PHE A 103 1.79 -4.94 3.65
N THR A 104 1.19 -5.91 2.98
CA THR A 104 0.62 -7.11 3.61
C THR A 104 1.71 -8.05 4.15
N HIS A 105 2.94 -7.91 3.66
CA HIS A 105 4.08 -8.67 4.18
C HIS A 105 4.77 -8.02 5.40
N ALA A 106 4.48 -6.74 5.70
CA ALA A 106 4.71 -5.93 6.91
C ALA A 106 6.05 -6.02 7.69
N LYS A 107 6.95 -6.97 7.43
CA LYS A 107 8.15 -7.23 8.27
C LYS A 107 9.44 -7.47 7.48
N THR A 108 9.39 -7.61 6.16
CA THR A 108 10.58 -7.86 5.34
C THR A 108 10.45 -7.17 3.98
N ARG A 109 11.58 -6.66 3.48
CA ARG A 109 11.74 -6.27 2.06
C ARG A 109 11.15 -7.36 1.16
N LEU A 110 10.70 -7.01 -0.05
CA LEU A 110 10.38 -8.00 -1.08
C LEU A 110 11.69 -8.74 -1.41
N GLY A 111 12.00 -9.78 -0.63
CA GLY A 111 13.28 -10.49 -0.66
C GLY A 111 13.20 -11.75 -1.52
N ALA A 112 14.11 -12.69 -1.26
CA ALA A 112 14.27 -13.94 -2.03
C ALA A 112 12.97 -14.69 -2.38
N GLN A 113 11.94 -14.55 -1.55
CA GLN A 113 10.63 -15.14 -1.79
C GLN A 113 9.94 -14.62 -3.07
N PHE A 114 10.26 -13.41 -3.52
CA PHE A 114 9.64 -12.77 -4.68
C PHE A 114 10.64 -12.53 -5.82
N ASP A 115 11.87 -13.03 -5.74
CA ASP A 115 12.92 -12.77 -6.74
C ASP A 115 12.47 -13.13 -8.16
N GLN A 116 11.77 -14.26 -8.33
CA GLN A 116 11.25 -14.68 -9.64
C GLN A 116 10.15 -13.74 -10.14
N THR A 117 9.17 -13.41 -9.30
CA THR A 117 8.14 -12.40 -9.63
C THR A 117 8.78 -11.07 -10.05
N ILE A 118 9.76 -10.59 -9.29
CA ILE A 118 10.46 -9.33 -9.56
C ILE A 118 11.26 -9.42 -10.86
N GLN A 119 11.99 -10.50 -11.10
CA GLN A 119 12.79 -10.70 -12.31
C GLN A 119 11.91 -10.72 -13.56
N LYS A 120 10.78 -11.44 -13.50
CA LYS A 120 9.81 -11.53 -14.59
C LYS A 120 9.16 -10.18 -14.88
N ALA A 121 8.70 -9.48 -13.84
CA ALA A 121 8.13 -8.15 -13.96
C ALA A 121 9.15 -7.13 -14.52
N SER A 122 10.40 -7.18 -14.07
CA SER A 122 11.48 -6.31 -14.58
C SER A 122 11.80 -6.56 -16.05
N SER A 123 11.50 -7.76 -16.55
CA SER A 123 11.60 -8.14 -17.96
C SER A 123 10.27 -7.95 -18.72
N PHE A 124 9.28 -7.27 -18.14
CA PHE A 124 7.94 -7.05 -18.72
C PHE A 124 7.17 -8.35 -19.03
N GLN A 125 7.57 -9.46 -18.41
CA GLN A 125 6.91 -10.77 -18.52
C GLN A 125 5.75 -10.84 -17.53
N TRP A 126 4.70 -10.07 -17.80
CA TRP A 126 3.59 -9.80 -16.87
C TRP A 126 2.81 -11.04 -16.45
N ARG A 127 2.46 -11.89 -17.42
CA ARG A 127 1.72 -13.14 -17.15
C ARG A 127 2.55 -14.10 -16.32
N GLU A 128 3.83 -14.26 -16.65
CA GLU A 128 4.76 -15.10 -15.91
C GLU A 128 4.99 -14.54 -14.50
N ALA A 129 5.13 -13.22 -14.35
CA ALA A 129 5.26 -12.59 -13.04
C ALA A 129 4.02 -12.83 -12.16
N ALA A 130 2.82 -12.74 -12.73
CA ALA A 130 1.57 -13.05 -12.05
C ALA A 130 1.50 -14.52 -11.61
N GLU A 131 1.96 -15.45 -12.44
CA GLU A 131 2.02 -16.87 -12.10
C GLU A 131 2.97 -17.14 -10.93
N GLU A 132 4.17 -16.55 -10.96
CA GLU A 132 5.12 -16.63 -9.84
C GLU A 132 4.50 -16.06 -8.55
N LEU A 133 3.78 -14.93 -8.64
CA LEU A 133 3.10 -14.34 -7.49
C LEU A 133 2.04 -15.29 -6.91
N ARG A 134 1.23 -15.94 -7.75
CA ARG A 134 0.21 -16.91 -7.34
C ARG A 134 0.78 -18.12 -6.60
N GLN A 135 1.96 -18.58 -7.01
CA GLN A 135 2.63 -19.74 -6.40
C GLN A 135 3.30 -19.41 -5.06
N SER A 136 3.44 -18.13 -4.72
CA SER A 136 4.10 -17.67 -3.50
C SER A 136 3.40 -18.11 -2.21
N LYS A 137 4.17 -18.23 -1.11
CA LYS A 137 3.61 -18.44 0.24
C LYS A 137 2.71 -17.28 0.68
N TRP A 138 2.97 -16.08 0.17
CA TRP A 138 2.16 -14.90 0.44
C TRP A 138 0.77 -15.05 -0.14
N CYS A 139 0.66 -15.51 -1.39
CA CYS A 139 -0.63 -15.72 -2.03
C CYS A 139 -1.52 -16.71 -1.25
N ARG A 140 -0.92 -17.81 -0.75
CA ARG A 140 -1.63 -18.78 0.10
C ARG A 140 -2.16 -18.19 1.41
N LYS A 141 -1.50 -17.17 1.95
CA LYS A 141 -1.92 -16.52 3.20
C LYS A 141 -2.89 -15.37 2.98
N ASN A 142 -2.87 -14.78 1.78
CA ASN A 142 -3.57 -13.55 1.44
C ASN A 142 -4.40 -13.75 0.16
N GLU A 143 -5.22 -14.80 0.11
CA GLU A 143 -5.90 -15.27 -1.12
C GLU A 143 -6.69 -14.16 -1.84
N ALA A 144 -7.44 -13.35 -1.09
CA ALA A 144 -8.24 -12.27 -1.66
C ALA A 144 -7.39 -11.16 -2.29
N ALA A 145 -6.34 -10.71 -1.59
CA ALA A 145 -5.41 -9.71 -2.11
C ALA A 145 -4.64 -10.27 -3.32
N CYS A 146 -4.15 -11.50 -3.21
CA CYS A 146 -3.43 -12.16 -4.29
C CYS A 146 -4.23 -12.28 -5.58
N LYS A 147 -5.52 -12.61 -5.49
CA LYS A 147 -6.38 -12.69 -6.69
C LYS A 147 -6.41 -11.36 -7.43
N VAL A 148 -6.56 -10.25 -6.70
CA VAL A 148 -6.61 -8.90 -7.27
C VAL A 148 -5.24 -8.50 -7.82
N ASP A 149 -4.19 -8.70 -7.05
CA ASP A 149 -2.83 -8.30 -7.41
C ASP A 149 -2.27 -9.10 -8.58
N ALA A 150 -2.48 -10.42 -8.60
CA ALA A 150 -2.05 -11.26 -9.71
C ALA A 150 -2.81 -10.91 -11.00
N GLN A 151 -4.09 -10.53 -10.91
CA GLN A 151 -4.83 -10.07 -12.07
C GLN A 151 -4.27 -8.73 -12.59
N GLN A 152 -4.06 -7.75 -11.70
CA GLN A 152 -3.48 -6.46 -12.10
C GLN A 152 -2.07 -6.61 -12.68
N LEU A 153 -1.27 -7.51 -12.10
CA LEU A 153 0.07 -7.81 -12.59
C LEU A 153 0.03 -8.51 -13.96
N GLU A 154 -0.93 -9.40 -14.20
CA GLU A 154 -1.11 -10.08 -15.49
C GLU A 154 -1.57 -9.13 -16.60
N GLU A 155 -2.45 -8.17 -16.28
CA GLU A 155 -2.83 -7.07 -17.19
C GLU A 155 -1.64 -6.16 -17.52
N GLY A 156 -0.66 -6.09 -16.62
CA GLY A 156 0.56 -5.32 -16.78
C GLY A 156 0.25 -3.84 -17.02
N CYS A 157 0.98 -3.22 -17.94
CA CYS A 157 0.80 -1.81 -18.28
C CYS A 157 -0.14 -1.54 -19.45
N ALA A 158 -0.85 -2.55 -19.93
CA ALA A 158 -1.82 -2.41 -21.01
C ALA A 158 -3.15 -1.79 -20.56
N SER A 159 -3.46 -1.79 -19.26
CA SER A 159 -4.71 -1.25 -18.70
C SER A 159 -4.69 0.28 -18.46
N VAL A 160 -3.67 1.00 -18.96
CA VAL A 160 -3.64 2.47 -18.90
C VAL A 160 -4.47 3.05 -20.06
N GLY A 161 -5.77 2.83 -19.98
CA GLY A 161 -6.81 3.60 -20.63
C GLY A 161 -7.82 4.06 -19.58
N ASP A 162 -7.79 5.36 -19.30
CA ASP A 162 -8.82 6.19 -18.67
C ASP A 162 -8.93 6.36 -17.13
N SER A 163 -8.67 7.63 -16.77
CA SER A 163 -9.44 8.49 -15.85
C SER A 163 -9.10 8.56 -14.36
N ALA A 164 -8.65 7.52 -13.66
CA ALA A 164 -8.59 7.63 -12.19
C ALA A 164 -7.38 8.40 -11.63
N VAL A 165 -6.19 8.26 -12.23
CA VAL A 165 -4.94 8.85 -11.70
C VAL A 165 -4.77 10.31 -12.14
N LEU A 166 -5.12 10.62 -13.40
CA LEU A 166 -5.15 12.00 -13.87
C LEU A 166 -6.22 12.82 -13.12
N ALA A 167 -7.42 12.28 -12.89
CA ALA A 167 -8.45 12.98 -12.13
C ALA A 167 -8.04 13.25 -10.66
N PHE A 168 -7.30 12.33 -10.04
CA PHE A 168 -6.79 12.54 -8.68
C PHE A 168 -5.64 13.56 -8.62
N LEU A 169 -4.71 13.50 -9.58
CA LEU A 169 -3.61 14.48 -9.66
C LEU A 169 -4.11 15.88 -10.05
N ASP A 170 -5.13 16.00 -10.90
CA ASP A 170 -5.77 17.27 -11.23
C ASP A 170 -6.59 17.82 -10.04
N SER A 171 -7.24 16.96 -9.26
CA SER A 171 -7.92 17.36 -8.02
C SER A 171 -6.93 17.90 -6.97
N LEU A 172 -5.75 17.28 -6.85
CA LEU A 172 -4.68 17.77 -5.98
C LEU A 172 -4.05 19.08 -6.46
N ARG A 173 -3.94 19.29 -7.78
CA ARG A 173 -3.47 20.56 -8.35
C ARG A 173 -4.47 21.70 -8.12
N GLY A 174 -5.77 21.43 -8.21
CA GLY A 174 -6.82 22.41 -7.92
C GLY A 174 -6.85 22.86 -6.45
N LEU A 175 -6.49 21.98 -5.53
CA LEU A 175 -6.43 22.28 -4.08
C LEU A 175 -5.19 23.10 -3.66
N MET A 176 -4.14 23.16 -4.50
CA MET A 176 -2.93 23.95 -4.22
C MET A 176 -2.89 25.29 -4.96
N ALA A 177 -3.89 25.58 -5.80
CA ALA A 177 -3.99 26.81 -6.58
C ALA A 177 -5.07 27.79 -6.05
N ALA A 178 -5.62 27.54 -4.86
CA ALA A 178 -6.61 28.39 -4.18
C ALA A 178 -6.07 28.91 -2.84
#